data_AF-A0A838QSR9-F1
#
_entry.id   AF-A0A838QSR9-F1
#
_cell.length_a   1.000
_cell.length_b   1.000
_cell.length_c   1.000
_cell.angle_alpha   90.00
_cell.angle_beta   90.00
_cell.angle_gamma   90.00
#
_symmetry.space_group_name_H-M   'P 1'
#
loop_
_entity.id
_entity.type
_entity.pdbx_description
1 polymer ?
#
loop_
_entity_poly.entity_id
_entity_poly.type
_entity_poly.pdbx_seq_one_letter_code
_entity_poly.pdbx_strand_id
1 'polypeptide(L)'
;WIPVARRGKVIGFVGTGYQLAGVLTFVVAGQAAELFGWRGALLVPAGILIAAGLVMLMLLENAPQDAHQPAETSGADRIEERAQLSRGDTLWLTFTNPSLWVIGVSLGLLDACRYGYIDWGLAHLKEVQNTGVGMAGLKYAVLPAGGIPGAYLAGWASDRFFGSRRAPVACILLVLLGLCTLVYDRVAHASVPGTIALLVLIGFCIFGPQVLLVGSAPADMARRGTSAAAAGFVNSMGYAGAALGDILTGRSLSGLDGELTDRSLSSLNWEPTFYLWAGWAFASAAAAALLWRVRPTSNKN
;
A
#
# COMPACT_ATOMS: atom_id res chain seq x y z
N TRP A 1 -1.02 -0.54 26.73
CA TRP A 1 -1.00 0.78 26.05
C TRP A 1 -2.38 1.30 25.68
N ILE A 2 -3.22 0.60 24.89
CA ILE A 2 -4.51 1.19 24.42
C ILE A 2 -5.70 0.26 24.73
N PRO A 3 -6.78 0.76 25.39
CA PRO A 3 -8.00 0.00 25.63
C PRO A 3 -8.70 -0.43 24.33
N VAL A 4 -9.36 -1.60 24.34
CA VAL A 4 -10.05 -2.19 23.17
C VAL A 4 -11.02 -1.20 22.51
N ALA A 5 -11.76 -0.42 23.31
CA ALA A 5 -12.74 0.55 22.83
C ALA A 5 -12.13 1.73 22.02
N ARG A 6 -10.86 2.08 22.27
CA ARG A 6 -10.17 3.20 21.58
C ARG A 6 -9.13 2.73 20.56
N ARG A 7 -8.81 1.43 20.57
CA ARG A 7 -7.77 0.82 19.72
C ARG A 7 -7.96 1.12 18.23
N GLY A 8 -9.19 1.05 17.72
CA GLY A 8 -9.48 1.35 16.31
C GLY A 8 -9.16 2.80 15.91
N LYS A 9 -9.48 3.78 16.77
CA LYS A 9 -9.18 5.20 16.51
C LYS A 9 -7.67 5.46 16.50
N VAL A 10 -6.94 4.87 17.44
CA VAL A 10 -5.49 5.06 17.53
C VAL A 10 -4.76 4.36 16.39
N ILE A 11 -5.15 3.12 16.04
CA ILE A 11 -4.58 2.42 14.88
C ILE A 11 -4.89 3.19 13.59
N GLY A 12 -6.09 3.76 13.45
CA GLY A 12 -6.43 4.63 12.32
C GLY A 12 -5.55 5.88 12.23
N PHE A 13 -5.31 6.56 13.36
CA PHE A 13 -4.42 7.72 13.43
C PHE A 13 -2.96 7.38 13.08
N VAL A 14 -2.44 6.27 13.62
CA VAL A 14 -1.11 5.75 13.26
C VAL A 14 -1.06 5.40 11.76
N GLY A 15 -2.12 4.80 11.23
CA GLY A 15 -2.25 4.47 9.82
C GLY A 15 -2.25 5.69 8.89
N THR A 16 -2.85 6.82 9.29
CA THR A 16 -2.74 8.08 8.53
C THR A 16 -1.32 8.64 8.51
N GLY A 17 -0.53 8.36 9.56
CA GLY A 17 0.88 8.74 9.62
C GLY A 17 1.72 8.13 8.50
N TYR A 18 1.42 6.90 8.08
CA TYR A 18 2.11 6.24 6.98
C TYR A 18 1.96 6.99 5.65
N GLN A 19 0.75 7.45 5.34
CA GLN A 19 0.49 8.20 4.11
C GLN A 19 1.09 9.59 4.14
N LEU A 20 0.99 10.26 5.28
CA LEU A 20 1.61 11.57 5.48
C LEU A 20 3.13 11.48 5.34
N ALA A 21 3.75 10.44 5.90
CA ALA A 21 5.15 10.16 5.71
C ALA A 21 5.49 9.97 4.23
N GLY A 22 4.67 9.22 3.48
CA GLY A 22 4.84 9.07 2.02
C GLY A 22 4.80 10.40 1.25
N VAL A 23 3.87 11.30 1.59
CA VAL A 23 3.84 12.67 1.03
C VAL A 23 5.14 13.41 1.34
N LEU A 24 5.54 13.42 2.62
CA LEU A 24 6.76 14.09 3.07
C LEU A 24 8.01 13.49 2.40
N THR A 25 8.05 12.18 2.15
CA THR A 25 9.18 11.53 1.48
C THR A 25 9.37 12.11 0.07
N PHE A 26 8.33 12.18 -0.75
CA PHE A 26 8.46 12.75 -2.11
C PHE A 26 8.87 14.23 -2.10
N VAL A 27 8.32 15.01 -1.17
CA VAL A 27 8.67 16.43 -1.02
C VAL A 27 10.11 16.59 -0.56
N VAL A 28 10.49 15.99 0.57
CA VAL A 28 11.80 16.17 1.18
C VAL A 28 12.90 15.54 0.33
N ALA A 29 12.73 14.28 -0.11
CA ALA A 29 13.73 13.60 -0.93
C ALA A 29 13.86 14.26 -2.31
N GLY A 30 12.75 14.68 -2.92
CA GLY A 30 12.77 15.41 -4.20
C GLY A 30 13.51 16.74 -4.11
N GLN A 31 13.24 17.55 -3.08
CA GLN A 31 13.93 18.82 -2.87
C GLN A 31 15.40 18.62 -2.50
N ALA A 32 15.72 17.62 -1.67
CA ALA A 32 17.10 17.29 -1.34
C ALA A 32 17.88 16.79 -2.57
N ALA A 33 17.22 16.06 -3.48
CA ALA A 33 17.80 15.64 -4.76
C ALA A 33 18.11 16.83 -5.66
N GLU A 34 17.21 17.83 -5.71
CA GLU A 34 17.41 19.06 -6.50
C GLU A 34 18.59 19.88 -5.98
N LEU A 35 18.70 20.05 -4.66
CA LEU A 35 19.68 20.95 -4.04
C LEU A 35 21.06 20.32 -3.84
N PHE A 36 21.11 19.03 -3.49
CA PHE A 36 22.34 18.35 -3.07
C PHE A 36 22.64 17.09 -3.91
N GLY A 37 21.90 16.90 -5.01
CA GLY A 37 22.01 15.72 -5.87
C GLY A 37 21.48 14.44 -5.20
N TRP A 38 21.71 13.31 -5.87
CA TRP A 38 21.21 11.99 -5.43
C TRP A 38 21.69 11.60 -4.02
N ARG A 39 22.86 12.07 -3.59
CA ARG A 39 23.39 11.82 -2.23
C ARG A 39 22.54 12.52 -1.18
N GLY A 40 22.08 13.75 -1.46
CA GLY A 40 21.18 14.49 -0.58
C GLY A 40 19.84 13.80 -0.40
N ALA A 41 19.30 13.23 -1.48
CA ALA A 41 18.06 12.46 -1.46
C ALA A 41 18.11 11.26 -0.50
N LEU A 42 19.30 10.73 -0.20
CA LEU A 42 19.52 9.64 0.75
C LEU A 42 19.87 10.15 2.16
N LEU A 43 20.80 11.11 2.24
CA LEU A 43 21.33 11.59 3.52
C LEU A 43 20.34 12.44 4.31
N VAL A 44 19.52 13.26 3.64
CA VAL A 44 18.56 14.13 4.33
C VAL A 44 17.44 13.32 4.99
N PRO A 45 16.74 12.38 4.30
CA PRO A 45 15.76 11.51 4.96
C PRO A 45 16.38 10.64 6.05
N ALA A 46 17.62 10.14 5.87
CA ALA A 46 18.32 9.39 6.90
C ALA A 46 18.57 10.22 8.17
N GLY A 47 18.95 11.49 8.03
CA GLY A 47 19.10 12.41 9.15
C GLY A 47 17.79 12.65 9.92
N ILE A 48 16.68 12.81 9.20
CA ILE A 48 15.34 12.94 9.80
C ILE A 48 14.97 11.66 10.55
N LEU A 49 15.25 10.49 9.98
CA LEU A 49 14.99 9.20 10.62
C LEU A 49 15.80 9.03 11.91
N ILE A 50 17.09 9.41 11.91
CA ILE A 50 17.94 9.37 13.11
C ILE A 50 17.37 10.31 14.19
N ALA A 51 17.01 11.54 13.81
CA ALA A 51 16.43 12.50 14.74
C ALA A 51 15.11 11.97 15.35
N ALA A 52 14.21 11.44 14.52
CA ALA A 52 12.97 10.81 14.98
C ALA A 52 13.24 9.61 15.90
N GLY A 53 14.24 8.80 15.59
CA GLY A 53 14.68 7.68 16.43
C GLY A 53 15.21 8.13 17.79
N LEU A 54 16.01 9.20 17.84
CA LEU A 54 16.49 9.78 19.11
C LEU A 54 15.34 10.32 19.95
N VAL A 55 14.39 11.03 19.34
CA VAL A 55 13.19 11.51 20.03
C VAL A 55 12.37 10.34 20.58
N MET A 56 12.20 9.27 19.79
CA MET A 56 11.52 8.05 20.25
C MET A 56 12.27 7.38 21.40
N LEU A 57 13.60 7.31 21.37
CA LEU A 57 14.40 6.76 22.47
C LEU A 57 14.32 7.59 23.76
N MET A 58 14.14 8.91 23.65
CA MET A 58 14.02 9.80 24.81
C MET A 58 12.61 9.86 25.39
N LEU A 59 11.58 9.72 24.56
CA LEU A 59 10.18 9.96 24.95
C LEU A 59 9.33 8.69 25.04
N LEU A 60 9.71 7.59 24.38
CA LEU A 60 8.91 6.38 24.36
C LEU A 60 9.25 5.48 25.55
N GLU A 61 8.30 5.36 26.46
CA GLU A 61 8.38 4.45 27.60
C GLU A 61 8.17 2.98 27.15
N ASN A 62 8.83 2.04 27.83
CA ASN A 62 8.85 0.63 27.43
C ASN A 62 7.57 -0.12 27.79
N ALA A 63 7.00 0.15 28.96
CA ALA A 63 5.75 -0.47 29.41
C ALA A 63 4.75 0.56 29.98
N PRO A 64 3.44 0.30 29.89
CA PRO A 64 2.43 1.13 30.56
C PRO A 64 2.61 1.18 32.08
N GLN A 65 3.30 0.17 32.62
CA GLN A 65 3.64 0.03 34.04
C GLN A 65 4.69 1.08 34.46
N ASP A 66 5.57 1.48 33.54
CA ASP A 66 6.57 2.52 33.75
C ASP A 66 5.93 3.93 33.68
N ALA A 67 4.74 4.05 33.08
CA ALA A 67 4.02 5.30 32.81
C ALA A 67 3.17 5.84 33.98
N HIS A 68 3.29 5.27 35.19
CA HIS A 68 2.44 5.58 36.36
C HIS A 68 0.92 5.55 36.11
N GLN A 69 0.46 4.87 35.05
CA GLN A 69 -0.96 4.67 34.81
C GLN A 69 -1.40 3.39 35.53
N PRO A 70 -2.55 3.41 36.25
CA PRO A 70 -3.08 2.19 36.83
C PRO A 70 -3.23 1.17 35.71
N ALA A 71 -2.66 -0.01 35.90
CA ALA A 71 -2.86 -1.14 35.02
C ALA A 71 -4.35 -1.49 35.07
N GLU A 72 -5.17 -0.79 34.29
CA GLU A 72 -6.41 -1.38 33.84
C GLU A 72 -5.97 -2.66 33.15
N THR A 73 -6.35 -3.79 33.76
CA THR A 73 -6.41 -5.09 33.14
C THR A 73 -7.35 -4.97 31.94
N SER A 74 -6.85 -4.30 30.89
CA SER A 74 -7.29 -4.44 29.52
C SER A 74 -7.47 -5.93 29.35
N GLY A 75 -8.61 -6.37 28.82
CA GLY A 75 -8.97 -7.78 28.66
C GLY A 75 -8.03 -8.62 27.77
N ALA A 76 -6.74 -8.32 27.73
CA ALA A 76 -5.63 -9.18 27.37
C ALA A 76 -5.71 -10.54 28.08
N ASP A 77 -6.13 -10.59 29.36
CA ASP A 77 -6.37 -11.86 30.07
C ASP A 77 -7.49 -12.70 29.42
N ARG A 78 -8.43 -12.07 28.69
CA ARG A 78 -9.45 -12.80 27.90
C ARG A 78 -8.99 -13.16 26.49
N ILE A 79 -7.85 -12.65 26.03
CA ILE A 79 -7.25 -13.02 24.75
C ILE A 79 -6.35 -14.26 24.93
N GLU A 80 -5.74 -14.44 26.11
CA GLU A 80 -4.89 -15.59 26.42
C GLU A 80 -5.66 -16.91 26.56
N GLU A 81 -6.96 -16.86 26.90
CA GLU A 81 -7.82 -18.04 26.97
C GLU A 81 -8.44 -18.43 25.61
N ARG A 82 -7.88 -17.96 24.49
CA ARG A 82 -8.21 -18.50 23.16
C ARG A 82 -7.27 -19.66 22.88
N ALA A 83 -7.82 -20.88 22.89
CA ALA A 83 -7.15 -22.14 22.51
C ALA A 83 -5.93 -21.90 21.63
N GLN A 84 -4.73 -21.92 22.24
CA GLN A 84 -3.49 -21.64 21.55
C GLN A 84 -3.23 -22.80 20.59
N LEU A 85 -3.66 -22.63 19.34
CA LEU A 85 -3.27 -23.53 18.25
C LEU A 85 -1.75 -23.60 18.22
N SER A 86 -1.20 -24.79 17.99
CA SER A 86 0.23 -24.93 17.76
C SER A 86 0.66 -24.02 16.60
N ARG A 87 1.90 -23.52 16.64
CA ARG A 87 2.44 -22.68 15.55
C ARG A 87 2.32 -23.38 14.20
N GLY A 88 2.57 -24.69 14.18
CA GLY A 88 2.42 -25.53 12.99
C GLY A 88 0.99 -25.60 12.48
N ASP A 89 0.03 -25.83 13.38
CA ASP A 89 -1.40 -25.90 13.02
C ASP A 89 -1.92 -24.57 12.51
N THR A 90 -1.52 -23.46 13.14
CA THR A 90 -1.87 -22.10 12.72
C THR A 90 -1.39 -21.83 11.29
N LEU A 91 -0.15 -22.21 10.99
CA LEU A 91 0.45 -22.02 9.67
C LEU A 91 -0.21 -22.92 8.62
N TRP A 92 -0.44 -24.19 8.96
CA TRP A 92 -1.12 -25.14 8.08
C TRP A 92 -2.56 -24.70 7.76
N LEU A 93 -3.32 -24.26 8.76
CA LEU A 93 -4.67 -23.72 8.60
C LEU A 93 -4.70 -22.45 7.74
N THR A 94 -3.63 -21.67 7.75
CA THR A 94 -3.46 -20.48 6.93
C THR A 94 -3.19 -20.85 5.47
N PHE A 95 -2.20 -21.72 5.22
CA PHE A 95 -1.83 -22.13 3.85
C PHE A 95 -2.89 -22.99 3.15
N THR A 96 -3.69 -23.74 3.90
CA THR A 96 -4.79 -24.55 3.32
C THR A 96 -6.03 -23.73 3.00
N ASN A 97 -6.06 -22.43 3.32
CA ASN A 97 -7.22 -21.58 3.09
C ASN A 97 -7.18 -20.96 1.67
N PRO A 98 -7.99 -21.43 0.71
CA PRO A 98 -7.93 -20.95 -0.68
C PRO A 98 -8.31 -19.47 -0.80
N SER A 99 -9.17 -18.98 0.08
CA SER A 99 -9.58 -17.57 0.14
C SER A 99 -8.40 -16.63 0.41
N LEU A 100 -7.47 -17.04 1.29
CA LEU A 100 -6.29 -16.24 1.61
C LEU A 100 -5.31 -16.19 0.44
N TRP A 101 -5.21 -17.26 -0.36
CA TRP A 101 -4.43 -17.24 -1.60
C TRP A 101 -5.01 -16.28 -2.63
N VAL A 102 -6.33 -16.26 -2.81
CA VAL A 102 -6.98 -15.33 -3.74
C VAL A 102 -6.76 -13.87 -3.32
N ILE A 103 -6.90 -13.56 -2.01
CA ILE A 103 -6.55 -12.22 -1.50
C ILE A 103 -5.06 -11.94 -1.69
N GLY A 104 -4.19 -12.87 -1.32
CA GLY A 104 -2.73 -12.71 -1.41
C GLY A 104 -2.27 -12.41 -2.83
N VAL A 105 -2.81 -13.13 -3.83
CA VAL A 105 -2.54 -12.88 -5.25
C VAL A 105 -3.11 -11.52 -5.68
N SER A 106 -4.34 -11.19 -5.29
CA SER A 106 -4.94 -9.89 -5.58
C SER A 106 -4.10 -8.73 -5.01
N LEU A 107 -3.66 -8.85 -3.75
CA LEU A 107 -2.79 -7.87 -3.11
C LEU A 107 -1.41 -7.82 -3.77
N GLY A 108 -0.80 -8.96 -4.09
CA GLY A 108 0.48 -9.00 -4.79
C GLY A 108 0.45 -8.29 -6.15
N LEU A 109 -0.63 -8.48 -6.93
CA LEU A 109 -0.82 -7.77 -8.20
C LEU A 109 -1.09 -6.27 -8.01
N LEU A 110 -1.87 -5.90 -6.98
CA LEU A 110 -2.06 -4.49 -6.62
C LEU A 110 -0.73 -3.85 -6.20
N ASP A 111 0.05 -4.52 -5.37
CA ASP A 111 1.35 -4.03 -4.90
C ASP A 111 2.37 -3.95 -6.05
N ALA A 112 2.36 -4.89 -7.01
CA ALA A 112 3.17 -4.77 -8.22
C ALA A 112 2.85 -3.48 -9.00
N CYS A 113 1.57 -3.15 -9.19
CA CYS A 113 1.13 -1.92 -9.85
C CYS A 113 1.49 -0.67 -9.01
N ARG A 114 1.25 -0.75 -7.70
CA ARG A 114 1.52 0.34 -6.74
C ARG A 114 3.00 0.71 -6.69
N TYR A 115 3.88 -0.27 -6.55
CA TYR A 115 5.33 -0.04 -6.51
C TYR A 115 5.85 0.41 -7.87
N GLY A 116 5.26 -0.09 -8.98
CA GLY A 116 5.45 0.50 -10.31
C GLY A 116 5.26 2.02 -10.32
N TYR A 117 4.12 2.50 -9.79
CA TYR A 117 3.89 3.94 -9.66
C TYR A 117 4.86 4.63 -8.69
N ILE A 118 5.10 4.07 -7.51
CA ILE A 118 5.90 4.73 -6.47
C ILE A 118 7.38 4.86 -6.91
N ASP A 119 7.93 3.81 -7.51
CA ASP A 119 9.37 3.71 -7.79
C ASP A 119 9.72 4.25 -9.17
N TRP A 120 8.87 4.01 -10.17
CA TRP A 120 9.16 4.36 -11.58
C TRP A 120 8.39 5.58 -12.08
N GLY A 121 7.20 5.84 -11.54
CA GLY A 121 6.34 6.88 -12.11
C GLY A 121 6.85 8.32 -11.86
N LEU A 122 7.65 8.57 -10.81
CA LEU A 122 8.32 9.86 -10.67
C LEU A 122 9.36 10.11 -11.77
N ALA A 123 10.10 9.06 -12.16
CA ALA A 123 11.08 9.14 -13.24
C ALA A 123 10.40 9.44 -14.59
N HIS A 124 9.29 8.73 -14.88
CA HIS A 124 8.44 9.01 -16.04
C HIS A 124 7.93 10.45 -16.04
N LEU A 125 7.34 10.91 -14.93
CA LEU A 125 6.76 12.26 -14.86
C LEU A 125 7.81 13.34 -15.07
N LYS A 126 9.01 13.14 -14.51
CA LYS A 126 10.17 14.02 -14.71
C LYS A 126 10.56 14.09 -16.19
N GLU A 127 10.62 12.94 -16.86
CA GLU A 127 10.98 12.81 -18.28
C GLU A 127 9.95 13.48 -19.19
N VAL A 128 8.68 13.09 -19.09
CA VAL A 128 7.60 13.58 -19.96
C VAL A 128 7.37 15.08 -19.80
N GLN A 129 7.40 15.60 -18.57
CA GLN A 129 7.12 17.00 -18.30
C GLN A 129 8.37 17.88 -18.30
N ASN A 130 9.55 17.32 -18.59
CA ASN A 130 10.83 18.03 -18.64
C ASN A 130 11.07 18.95 -17.43
N THR A 131 10.74 18.45 -16.23
CA THR A 131 10.88 19.23 -14.97
C THR A 131 12.01 18.71 -14.09
N GLY A 132 12.54 19.58 -13.23
CA GLY A 132 13.47 19.20 -12.17
C GLY A 132 12.91 18.12 -11.23
N VAL A 133 13.80 17.40 -10.56
CA VAL A 133 13.45 16.29 -9.65
C VAL A 133 12.61 16.80 -8.46
N GLY A 134 12.92 17.99 -7.95
CA GLY A 134 12.17 18.62 -6.86
C GLY A 134 10.73 18.95 -7.25
N MET A 135 10.52 19.52 -8.44
CA MET A 135 9.18 19.83 -8.95
C MET A 135 8.40 18.55 -9.31
N ALA A 136 9.06 17.56 -9.92
CA ALA A 136 8.46 16.25 -10.17
C ALA A 136 8.04 15.59 -8.84
N GLY A 137 8.88 15.64 -7.81
CA GLY A 137 8.56 15.16 -6.46
C GLY A 137 7.35 15.85 -5.84
N LEU A 138 7.24 17.18 -5.93
CA LEU A 138 6.06 17.92 -5.46
C LEU A 138 4.78 17.48 -6.19
N LYS A 139 4.82 17.33 -7.51
CA LYS A 139 3.68 16.84 -8.29
C LYS A 139 3.31 15.41 -7.91
N TYR A 140 4.30 14.56 -7.64
CA TYR A 140 4.08 13.15 -7.32
C TYR A 140 3.59 12.92 -5.88
N ALA A 141 3.91 13.83 -4.96
CA ALA A 141 3.45 13.79 -3.57
C ALA A 141 1.92 13.78 -3.42
N VAL A 142 1.18 14.21 -4.46
CA VAL A 142 -0.30 14.15 -4.47
C VAL A 142 -0.83 12.72 -4.56
N LEU A 143 -0.04 11.76 -5.06
CA LEU A 143 -0.42 10.36 -5.14
C LEU A 143 -0.66 9.75 -3.74
N PRO A 144 0.31 9.77 -2.80
CA PRO A 144 0.03 9.31 -1.44
C PRO A 144 -1.00 10.19 -0.72
N ALA A 145 -1.07 11.49 -1.04
CA ALA A 145 -2.10 12.36 -0.47
C ALA A 145 -3.52 11.93 -0.88
N GLY A 146 -3.74 11.55 -2.14
CA GLY A 146 -5.00 10.97 -2.62
C GLY A 146 -5.33 9.60 -2.00
N GLY A 147 -4.31 8.88 -1.54
CA GLY A 147 -4.47 7.63 -0.82
C GLY A 147 -5.12 7.76 0.56
N ILE A 148 -5.01 8.92 1.22
CA ILE A 148 -5.63 9.17 2.53
C ILE A 148 -7.16 9.09 2.45
N PRO A 149 -7.86 9.88 1.61
CA PRO A 149 -9.30 9.74 1.44
C PRO A 149 -9.67 8.39 0.80
N GLY A 150 -8.80 7.80 -0.04
CA GLY A 150 -8.99 6.46 -0.61
C GLY A 150 -9.18 5.38 0.45
N ALA A 151 -8.24 5.28 1.38
CA ALA A 151 -8.29 4.30 2.45
C ALA A 151 -9.53 4.48 3.35
N TYR A 152 -9.85 5.74 3.70
CA TYR A 152 -11.00 6.03 4.54
C TYR A 152 -12.34 5.74 3.85
N LEU A 153 -12.53 6.26 2.65
CA LEU A 153 -13.79 6.12 1.90
C LEU A 153 -14.01 4.69 1.42
N ALA A 154 -12.98 3.92 1.11
CA ALA A 154 -13.12 2.51 0.74
C ALA A 154 -13.66 1.67 1.91
N GLY A 155 -13.14 1.89 3.13
CA GLY A 155 -13.66 1.26 4.34
C GLY A 155 -15.12 1.62 4.60
N TRP A 156 -15.43 2.92 4.57
CA TRP A 156 -16.78 3.42 4.77
C TRP A 156 -17.78 2.91 3.71
N ALA A 157 -17.41 2.93 2.42
CA ALA A 157 -18.25 2.46 1.34
C ALA A 157 -18.54 0.96 1.45
N SER A 158 -17.55 0.18 1.87
CA SER A 158 -17.71 -1.26 2.08
C SER A 158 -18.71 -1.55 3.21
N ASP A 159 -18.63 -0.81 4.31
CA ASP A 159 -19.56 -0.95 5.43
C ASP A 159 -20.99 -0.46 5.08
N ARG A 160 -21.10 0.70 4.41
CA ARG A 160 -22.39 1.35 4.16
C ARG A 160 -23.20 0.76 3.01
N PHE A 161 -22.56 0.41 1.90
CA PHE A 161 -23.23 0.01 0.66
C PHE A 161 -23.18 -1.49 0.38
N PHE A 162 -22.13 -2.17 0.84
CA PHE A 162 -21.90 -3.59 0.53
C PHE A 162 -22.06 -4.52 1.74
N GLY A 163 -22.61 -4.02 2.85
CA GLY A 163 -22.85 -4.82 4.05
C GLY A 163 -21.56 -5.42 4.61
N SER A 164 -20.50 -4.62 4.66
CA SER A 164 -19.13 -4.98 5.06
C SER A 164 -18.45 -6.02 4.16
N ARG A 165 -18.96 -6.27 2.94
CA ARG A 165 -18.21 -7.03 1.94
C ARG A 165 -17.10 -6.15 1.36
N ARG A 166 -15.86 -6.59 1.55
CA ARG A 166 -14.64 -5.87 1.16
C ARG A 166 -14.33 -6.04 -0.34
N ALA A 167 -14.54 -7.24 -0.88
CA ALA A 167 -14.21 -7.61 -2.24
C ALA A 167 -14.90 -6.77 -3.34
N PRO A 168 -16.20 -6.43 -3.27
CA PRO A 168 -16.86 -5.61 -4.29
C PRO A 168 -16.25 -4.20 -4.43
N VAL A 169 -15.99 -3.54 -3.30
CA VAL A 169 -15.38 -2.20 -3.30
C VAL A 169 -13.96 -2.27 -3.85
N ALA A 170 -13.17 -3.26 -3.40
CA ALA A 170 -11.82 -3.45 -3.92
C ALA A 170 -11.83 -3.67 -5.44
N CYS A 171 -12.69 -4.55 -5.95
CA CYS A 171 -12.81 -4.80 -7.39
C CYS A 171 -13.16 -3.54 -8.20
N ILE A 172 -14.11 -2.72 -7.73
CA ILE A 172 -14.49 -1.48 -8.42
C ILE A 172 -13.29 -0.51 -8.49
N LEU A 173 -12.59 -0.33 -7.37
CA LEU A 173 -11.43 0.56 -7.31
C LEU A 173 -10.27 0.04 -8.16
N LEU A 174 -10.05 -1.27 -8.22
CA LEU A 174 -9.01 -1.90 -9.05
C LEU A 174 -9.31 -1.80 -10.55
N VAL A 175 -10.58 -1.93 -10.96
CA VAL A 175 -10.98 -1.66 -12.36
C VAL A 175 -10.75 -0.20 -12.70
N LEU A 176 -11.15 0.71 -11.80
CA LEU A 176 -10.93 2.14 -12.00
C LEU A 176 -9.44 2.49 -12.05
N LEU A 177 -8.61 1.85 -11.23
CA LEU A 177 -7.15 1.97 -11.27
C LEU A 177 -6.62 1.60 -12.66
N GLY A 178 -6.98 0.42 -13.17
CA GLY A 178 -6.55 -0.04 -14.50
C GLY A 178 -6.94 0.93 -15.61
N LEU A 179 -8.18 1.45 -15.59
CA LEU A 179 -8.64 2.46 -16.55
C LEU A 179 -7.85 3.78 -16.44
N CYS A 180 -7.59 4.25 -15.22
CA CYS A 180 -6.77 5.45 -14.99
C CYS A 180 -5.34 5.26 -15.50
N THR A 181 -4.77 4.07 -15.32
CA THR A 181 -3.43 3.71 -15.80
C THR A 181 -3.35 3.76 -17.33
N LEU A 182 -4.36 3.27 -18.04
CA LEU A 182 -4.37 3.27 -19.52
C LEU A 182 -4.41 4.68 -20.14
N VAL A 183 -4.94 5.67 -19.41
CA VAL A 183 -5.00 7.06 -19.87
C VAL A 183 -3.88 7.93 -19.31
N TYR A 184 -3.15 7.45 -18.30
CA TYR A 184 -2.15 8.22 -17.56
C TYR A 184 -1.08 8.83 -18.46
N ASP A 185 -0.45 8.02 -19.31
CA ASP A 185 0.64 8.49 -20.17
C ASP A 185 0.18 9.60 -21.13
N ARG A 186 -1.00 9.44 -21.75
CA ARG A 186 -1.58 10.47 -22.62
C ARG A 186 -1.87 11.77 -21.87
N VAL A 187 -2.42 11.68 -20.66
CA VAL A 187 -2.71 12.85 -19.83
C VAL A 187 -1.42 13.53 -19.35
N ALA A 188 -0.39 12.75 -19.03
CA ALA A 188 0.92 13.23 -18.62
C ALA A 188 1.57 14.15 -19.67
N HIS A 189 1.44 13.79 -20.94
CA HIS A 189 1.90 14.58 -22.08
C HIS A 189 0.99 15.79 -22.39
N ALA A 190 -0.31 15.69 -22.11
CA ALA A 190 -1.29 16.70 -22.51
C ALA A 190 -1.45 17.86 -21.50
N SER A 191 -1.44 17.58 -20.20
CA SER A 191 -1.82 18.60 -19.19
C SER A 191 -1.27 18.31 -17.79
N VAL A 192 -0.52 19.27 -17.23
CA VAL A 192 0.00 19.18 -15.85
C VAL A 192 -1.13 19.14 -14.81
N PRO A 193 -2.14 20.03 -14.82
CA PRO A 193 -3.28 19.92 -13.89
C PRO A 193 -4.05 18.61 -14.03
N GLY A 194 -4.24 18.13 -15.27
CA GLY A 194 -4.89 16.84 -15.52
C GLY A 194 -4.10 15.68 -14.92
N THR A 195 -2.77 15.72 -15.02
CA THR A 195 -1.88 14.72 -14.44
C THR A 195 -1.96 14.70 -12.92
N ILE A 196 -1.98 15.87 -12.28
CA ILE A 196 -2.10 15.99 -10.82
C ILE A 196 -3.45 15.42 -10.35
N ALA A 197 -4.55 15.79 -11.00
CA ALA A 197 -5.87 15.26 -10.67
C ALA A 197 -5.93 13.74 -10.85
N LEU A 198 -5.32 13.22 -11.92
CA LEU A 198 -5.27 11.80 -12.20
C LEU A 198 -4.39 11.04 -11.19
N LEU A 199 -3.26 11.61 -10.75
CA LEU A 199 -2.41 11.01 -9.71
C LEU A 199 -3.12 10.93 -8.35
N VAL A 200 -3.93 11.93 -8.00
CA VAL A 200 -4.80 11.87 -6.82
C VAL A 200 -5.79 10.72 -6.93
N LEU A 201 -6.43 10.57 -8.10
CA LEU A 201 -7.38 9.48 -8.35
C LEU A 201 -6.71 8.10 -8.36
N ILE A 202 -5.52 7.99 -8.95
CA ILE A 202 -4.70 6.76 -8.92
C ILE A 202 -4.34 6.42 -7.48
N GLY A 203 -3.86 7.39 -6.69
CA GLY A 203 -3.59 7.21 -5.26
C GLY A 203 -4.81 6.72 -4.49
N PHE A 204 -5.96 7.34 -4.72
CA PHE A 204 -7.24 6.90 -4.15
C PHE A 204 -7.55 5.43 -4.49
N CYS A 205 -7.37 5.04 -5.76
CA CYS A 205 -7.66 3.70 -6.26
C CYS A 205 -6.59 2.65 -5.91
N ILE A 206 -5.39 3.05 -5.51
CA ILE A 206 -4.35 2.15 -5.01
C ILE A 206 -4.58 1.86 -3.53
N PHE A 207 -4.65 2.91 -2.71
CA PHE A 207 -4.64 2.76 -1.25
C PHE A 207 -6.01 2.36 -0.69
N GLY A 208 -7.10 2.66 -1.41
CA GLY A 208 -8.45 2.19 -1.09
C GLY A 208 -8.57 0.66 -1.03
N PRO A 209 -8.30 -0.09 -2.12
CA PRO A 209 -8.31 -1.54 -2.07
C PRO A 209 -7.18 -2.10 -1.18
N GLN A 210 -6.03 -1.44 -1.09
CA GLN A 210 -4.92 -1.90 -0.25
C GLN A 210 -5.33 -2.06 1.22
N VAL A 211 -5.98 -1.05 1.83
CA VAL A 211 -6.39 -1.14 3.24
C VAL A 211 -7.42 -2.25 3.47
N LEU A 212 -8.26 -2.50 2.47
CA LEU A 212 -9.25 -3.58 2.51
C LEU A 212 -8.58 -4.96 2.46
N LEU A 213 -7.65 -5.15 1.52
CA LEU A 213 -6.99 -6.42 1.23
C LEU A 213 -5.88 -6.80 2.22
N VAL A 214 -5.16 -5.83 2.81
CA VAL A 214 -4.10 -6.09 3.81
C VAL A 214 -4.67 -6.44 5.17
N GLY A 215 -5.67 -5.69 5.63
CA GLY A 215 -6.14 -5.77 7.02
C GLY A 215 -7.45 -6.52 7.16
N SER A 216 -8.52 -5.94 6.60
CA SER A 216 -9.88 -6.39 6.88
C SER A 216 -10.23 -7.73 6.22
N ALA A 217 -9.90 -7.92 4.95
CA ALA A 217 -10.27 -9.13 4.21
C ALA A 217 -9.58 -10.40 4.74
N PRO A 218 -8.28 -10.41 5.09
CA PRO A 218 -7.63 -11.57 5.70
C PRO A 218 -8.21 -11.87 7.08
N ALA A 219 -8.53 -10.84 7.88
CA ALA A 219 -9.15 -11.02 9.19
C ALA A 219 -10.56 -11.64 9.07
N ASP A 220 -11.33 -11.22 8.07
CA ASP A 220 -12.69 -11.71 7.80
C ASP A 220 -12.71 -13.16 7.27
N MET A 221 -11.61 -13.63 6.67
CA MET A 221 -11.48 -14.96 6.07
C MET A 221 -10.59 -15.92 6.87
N ALA A 222 -9.95 -15.43 7.93
CA ALA A 222 -9.13 -16.24 8.81
C ALA A 222 -10.00 -17.20 9.64
N ARG A 223 -9.45 -18.39 9.91
CA ARG A 223 -10.03 -19.30 10.89
C ARG A 223 -9.81 -18.75 12.30
N ARG A 224 -10.66 -19.14 13.26
CA ARG A 224 -10.54 -18.72 14.66
C ARG A 224 -9.11 -18.97 15.17
N GLY A 225 -8.48 -17.92 15.71
CA GLY A 225 -7.11 -17.96 16.21
C GLY A 225 -5.99 -17.74 15.17
N THR A 226 -6.31 -17.65 13.87
CA THR A 226 -5.30 -17.54 12.79
C THR A 226 -5.22 -16.17 12.13
N SER A 227 -5.97 -15.16 12.61
CA SER A 227 -6.08 -13.85 11.95
C SER A 227 -4.76 -13.12 11.76
N ALA A 228 -3.84 -13.20 12.74
CA ALA A 228 -2.51 -12.62 12.63
C ALA A 228 -1.65 -13.33 11.57
N ALA A 229 -1.69 -14.67 11.53
CA ALA A 229 -0.96 -15.45 10.53
C ALA A 229 -1.52 -15.23 9.12
N ALA A 230 -2.84 -15.13 8.98
CA ALA A 230 -3.52 -14.80 7.72
C ALA A 230 -3.11 -13.43 7.19
N ALA A 231 -3.13 -12.40 8.04
CA ALA A 231 -2.67 -11.06 7.66
C ALA A 231 -1.18 -11.06 7.27
N GLY A 232 -0.33 -11.74 8.03
CA GLY A 232 1.10 -11.87 7.73
C GLY A 232 1.38 -12.59 6.41
N PHE A 233 0.65 -13.68 6.13
CA PHE A 233 0.76 -14.42 4.87
C PHE A 233 0.35 -13.56 3.67
N VAL A 234 -0.81 -12.93 3.74
CA VAL A 234 -1.30 -12.04 2.67
C VAL A 234 -0.33 -10.88 2.43
N ASN A 235 0.16 -10.26 3.49
CA ASN A 235 1.14 -9.17 3.39
C ASN A 235 2.48 -9.64 2.78
N SER A 236 2.92 -10.87 3.09
CA SER A 236 4.11 -11.46 2.46
C SER A 236 3.94 -11.63 0.96
N MET A 237 2.74 -12.07 0.51
CA MET A 237 2.40 -12.15 -0.90
C MET A 237 2.34 -10.77 -1.58
N GLY A 238 1.85 -9.75 -0.87
CA GLY A 238 1.89 -8.35 -1.29
C GLY A 238 3.30 -7.89 -1.64
N TYR A 239 4.24 -8.03 -0.69
CA TYR A 239 5.63 -7.66 -0.90
C TYR A 239 6.37 -8.51 -1.94
N ALA A 240 6.05 -9.80 -2.06
CA ALA A 240 6.56 -10.62 -3.16
C ALA A 240 6.09 -10.08 -4.52
N GLY A 241 4.83 -9.64 -4.60
CA GLY A 241 4.26 -8.96 -5.76
C GLY A 241 4.96 -7.64 -6.07
N ALA A 242 5.24 -6.80 -5.06
CA ALA A 242 6.02 -5.58 -5.22
C ALA A 242 7.41 -5.85 -5.83
N ALA A 243 8.17 -6.76 -5.21
CA ALA A 243 9.53 -7.09 -5.66
C ALA A 243 9.55 -7.65 -7.10
N LEU A 244 8.64 -8.58 -7.42
CA LEU A 244 8.53 -9.11 -8.79
C LEU A 244 8.04 -8.04 -9.77
N GLY A 245 7.11 -7.19 -9.34
CA GLY A 245 6.58 -6.07 -10.11
C GLY A 245 7.67 -5.10 -10.54
N ASP A 246 8.57 -4.71 -9.64
CA ASP A 246 9.67 -3.81 -9.98
C ASP A 246 10.67 -4.44 -10.95
N ILE A 247 10.98 -5.72 -10.78
CA ILE A 247 11.86 -6.45 -11.72
C ILE A 247 11.22 -6.50 -13.11
N LEU A 248 9.93 -6.83 -13.19
CA LEU A 248 9.21 -6.92 -14.45
C LEU A 248 9.04 -5.54 -15.11
N THR A 249 8.82 -4.50 -14.31
CA THR A 249 8.76 -3.10 -14.76
C THR A 249 10.11 -2.65 -15.33
N GLY A 250 11.21 -2.93 -14.63
CA GLY A 250 12.55 -2.63 -15.13
C GLY A 250 12.85 -3.33 -16.46
N ARG A 251 12.45 -4.60 -16.59
CA ARG A 251 12.60 -5.37 -17.84
C ARG A 251 11.69 -4.86 -18.97
N SER A 252 10.46 -4.45 -18.68
CA SER A 252 9.56 -3.89 -19.71
C SER A 252 10.10 -2.56 -20.24
N LEU A 253 10.73 -1.77 -19.37
CA LEU A 253 11.37 -0.50 -19.73
C LEU A 253 12.66 -0.68 -20.55
N SER A 254 13.50 -1.68 -20.23
CA SER A 254 14.74 -1.96 -20.96
C SER A 254 14.52 -2.61 -22.34
N GLY A 255 13.33 -3.16 -22.59
CA GLY A 255 13.08 -4.06 -23.72
C GLY A 255 13.60 -5.48 -23.44
N LEU A 256 13.10 -6.46 -24.19
CA LEU A 256 13.40 -7.90 -24.04
C LEU A 256 14.88 -8.28 -24.25
N ASP A 257 15.72 -7.36 -24.74
CA ASP A 257 17.13 -7.60 -25.10
C ASP A 257 18.15 -7.34 -23.98
N GLY A 258 17.68 -7.06 -22.75
CA GLY A 258 18.43 -7.44 -21.53
C GLY A 258 19.74 -6.71 -21.20
N GLU A 259 20.11 -5.61 -21.86
CA GLU A 259 21.27 -4.80 -21.46
C GLU A 259 20.88 -3.34 -21.15
N LEU A 260 20.95 -3.01 -19.85
CA LEU A 260 20.83 -1.64 -19.30
C LEU A 260 22.13 -0.83 -19.49
N THR A 261 23.11 -1.34 -20.23
CA THR A 261 24.50 -0.90 -20.12
C THR A 261 24.82 0.39 -20.90
N ASP A 262 23.96 0.84 -21.83
CA ASP A 262 24.30 2.02 -22.65
C ASP A 262 23.11 2.90 -23.09
N ARG A 263 21.90 2.66 -22.56
CA ARG A 263 20.73 3.50 -22.87
C ARG A 263 20.59 4.62 -21.84
N SER A 264 20.86 5.84 -22.28
CA SER A 264 20.38 7.06 -21.60
C SER A 264 18.89 6.93 -21.28
N LEU A 265 18.48 7.37 -20.08
CA LEU A 265 17.08 7.43 -19.60
C LEU A 265 16.10 7.98 -20.65
N SER A 266 16.59 8.73 -21.64
CA SER A 266 15.84 9.27 -22.79
C SER A 266 15.36 8.25 -23.84
N SER A 267 15.44 6.95 -23.59
CA SER A 267 15.06 5.89 -24.55
C SER A 267 14.21 4.76 -23.94
N LEU A 268 13.59 5.03 -22.78
CA LEU A 268 12.72 4.05 -22.12
C LEU A 268 11.37 3.98 -22.82
N ASN A 269 10.94 2.76 -23.15
CA ASN A 269 9.62 2.52 -23.72
C ASN A 269 8.58 2.42 -22.60
N TRP A 270 7.93 3.53 -22.28
CA TRP A 270 6.95 3.61 -21.19
C TRP A 270 5.59 2.99 -21.53
N GLU A 271 5.20 2.98 -22.79
CA GLU A 271 3.92 2.44 -23.26
C GLU A 271 3.64 0.98 -22.81
N PRO A 272 4.54 0.00 -23.05
CA PRO A 272 4.31 -1.38 -22.59
C PRO A 272 4.25 -1.50 -21.07
N THR A 273 4.96 -0.64 -20.35
CA THR A 273 5.00 -0.62 -18.88
C THR A 273 3.65 -0.20 -18.30
N PHE A 274 2.99 0.81 -18.86
CA PHE A 274 1.64 1.18 -18.42
C PHE A 274 0.60 0.11 -18.76
N TYR A 275 0.74 -0.58 -19.89
CA TYR A 275 -0.11 -1.73 -20.20
C TYR A 275 0.09 -2.88 -19.21
N LEU A 276 1.33 -3.14 -18.80
CA LEU A 276 1.65 -4.12 -17.77
C LEU A 276 1.01 -3.76 -16.42
N TRP A 277 1.15 -2.52 -15.97
CA TRP A 277 0.56 -2.04 -14.71
C TRP A 277 -0.97 -2.07 -14.72
N ALA A 278 -1.60 -1.68 -15.84
CA ALA A 278 -3.03 -1.81 -16.04
C ALA A 278 -3.46 -3.28 -16.02
N GLY A 279 -2.68 -4.16 -16.65
CA GLY A 279 -2.88 -5.61 -16.63
C GLY A 279 -2.89 -6.17 -15.21
N TRP A 280 -1.95 -5.77 -14.36
CA TRP A 280 -1.93 -6.16 -12.95
C TRP A 280 -3.14 -5.63 -12.18
N ALA A 281 -3.56 -4.39 -12.42
CA ALA A 281 -4.76 -3.83 -11.79
C ALA A 281 -6.03 -4.61 -12.18
N PHE A 282 -6.22 -4.93 -13.46
CA PHE A 282 -7.36 -5.72 -13.92
C PHE A 282 -7.30 -7.18 -13.45
N ALA A 283 -6.12 -7.80 -13.45
CA ALA A 283 -5.94 -9.15 -12.92
C ALA A 283 -6.21 -9.20 -11.41
N SER A 284 -5.78 -8.18 -10.67
CA SER A 284 -6.10 -8.01 -9.24
C SER A 284 -7.61 -7.85 -9.03
N ALA A 285 -8.28 -7.07 -9.89
CA ALA A 285 -9.74 -6.92 -9.85
C ALA A 285 -10.46 -8.26 -10.11
N ALA A 286 -10.01 -9.03 -11.10
CA ALA A 286 -10.56 -10.33 -11.41
C ALA A 286 -10.40 -11.31 -10.22
N ALA A 287 -9.23 -11.32 -9.58
CA ALA A 287 -9.00 -12.10 -8.37
C ALA A 287 -9.91 -11.66 -7.22
N ALA A 288 -10.05 -10.35 -6.98
CA ALA A 288 -10.97 -9.82 -5.98
C ALA A 288 -12.45 -10.18 -6.29
N ALA A 289 -12.83 -10.20 -7.58
CA ALA A 289 -14.18 -10.56 -8.01
C ALA A 289 -14.54 -12.03 -7.71
N LEU A 290 -13.58 -12.95 -7.65
CA LEU A 290 -13.82 -14.32 -7.21
C LEU A 290 -14.36 -14.37 -5.77
N LEU A 291 -14.07 -13.36 -4.96
CA LEU A 291 -14.50 -13.25 -3.56
C LEU A 291 -15.74 -12.37 -3.38
N TRP A 292 -16.39 -11.93 -4.46
CA TRP A 292 -17.50 -10.98 -4.45
C TRP A 292 -18.66 -11.36 -3.51
N ARG A 293 -18.92 -12.65 -3.39
CA ARG A 293 -20.03 -13.19 -2.58
C ARG A 293 -19.64 -13.56 -1.15
N VAL A 294 -18.34 -13.54 -0.82
CA VAL A 294 -17.88 -13.91 0.51
C VAL A 294 -18.33 -12.87 1.52
N ARG A 295 -18.95 -13.35 2.60
CA ARG A 295 -19.39 -12.51 3.72
C ARG A 295 -18.39 -12.64 4.86
N PRO A 296 -18.18 -11.59 5.66
CA PRO A 296 -17.38 -11.70 6.87
C PRO A 296 -17.98 -12.78 7.78
N THR A 297 -17.16 -13.72 8.27
CA THR A 297 -17.63 -14.68 9.26
C THR A 297 -18.02 -13.93 10.53
N SER A 298 -19.32 -13.82 10.77
CA SER A 298 -19.85 -13.19 11.98
C SER A 298 -19.40 -14.01 13.19
N ASN A 299 -18.42 -13.50 13.95
CA ASN A 299 -18.26 -13.87 15.35
C ASN A 299 -19.41 -13.24 16.14
N LYS A 300 -20.64 -13.72 15.89
CA LYS A 300 -21.72 -13.68 16.87
C LYS A 300 -21.68 -15.03 17.57
N ASN A 301 -21.03 -15.03 18.72
CA ASN A 301 -21.35 -15.73 19.96
C ASN A 301 -20.18 -15.50 20.91
#